data_AF-A0AAW5N264-F1
#
_entry.id   AF-A0AAW5N264-F1
#
_cell.length_a   1.000
_cell.length_b   1.000
_cell.length_c   1.000
_cell.angle_alpha   90.00
_cell.angle_beta   90.00
_cell.angle_gamma   90.00
#
_symmetry.space_group_name_H-M   'P 1'
#
loop_
_entity.id
_entity.type
_entity.pdbx_description
1 polymer ?
#
loop_
_entity_poly.entity_id
_entity_poly.type
_entity_poly.pdbx_seq_one_letter_code
_entity_poly.pdbx_strand_id
1 'polypeptide(L)'
;SDILLLTICAVISGAEGWEDIEDFGETHLDFLKQYGDFENGIPVHDTIARVVSCISPAKFHECFINWMRDCHSSDDKDVIAIDGKTLRHSYDKSRRKGAIHVIS
;
A
#
# COMPACT_ATOMS: atom_id res chain seq x y z
N SER A 1 -11.99 -13.35 0.48
CA SER A 1 -10.57 -12.96 0.54
C SER A 1 -10.12 -12.26 -0.74
N ASP A 2 -10.63 -12.66 -1.90
CA ASP A 2 -10.33 -12.08 -3.22
C ASP A 2 -10.38 -10.55 -3.28
N ILE A 3 -11.42 -9.92 -2.72
CA ILE A 3 -11.53 -8.44 -2.68
C ILE A 3 -10.35 -7.79 -1.95
N LEU A 4 -9.89 -8.38 -0.86
CA LEU A 4 -8.74 -7.86 -0.11
C LEU A 4 -7.44 -8.03 -0.89
N LEU A 5 -7.24 -9.20 -1.50
CA LEU A 5 -6.09 -9.46 -2.37
C LEU A 5 -6.05 -8.47 -3.54
N LEU A 6 -7.17 -8.34 -4.26
CA LEU A 6 -7.34 -7.38 -5.35
C LEU A 6 -7.00 -5.96 -4.90
N THR A 7 -7.60 -5.50 -3.80
CA THR A 7 -7.41 -4.14 -3.28
C THR A 7 -5.95 -3.88 -2.93
N ILE A 8 -5.29 -4.81 -2.24
CA ILE A 8 -3.87 -4.66 -1.85
C ILE A 8 -2.97 -4.61 -3.09
N CYS A 9 -3.16 -5.53 -4.04
CA CYS A 9 -2.37 -5.58 -5.28
C CYS A 9 -2.54 -4.30 -6.11
N ALA A 10 -3.78 -3.83 -6.27
CA ALA A 10 -4.08 -2.62 -7.03
C ALA A 10 -3.47 -1.37 -6.37
N VAL A 11 -3.65 -1.19 -5.05
CA VAL A 11 -3.12 -0.02 -4.32
C VAL A 11 -1.60 0.02 -4.33
N ILE A 12 -0.92 -1.12 -4.14
CA ILE A 12 0.55 -1.20 -4.25
C ILE A 12 1.01 -0.88 -5.68
N SER A 13 0.19 -1.22 -6.68
CA SER A 13 0.45 -0.91 -8.09
C SER A 13 0.09 0.53 -8.48
N GLY A 14 -0.39 1.34 -7.53
CA GLY A 14 -0.66 2.77 -7.72
C GLY A 14 -2.11 3.15 -7.98
N ALA A 15 -3.08 2.25 -7.78
CA ALA A 15 -4.50 2.61 -7.84
C ALA A 15 -4.88 3.60 -6.73
N GLU A 16 -5.57 4.69 -7.07
CA GLU A 16 -5.96 5.75 -6.12
C GLU A 16 -7.46 5.74 -5.81
N GLY A 17 -8.28 5.11 -6.65
CA GLY A 17 -9.74 5.01 -6.49
C GLY A 17 -10.32 3.60 -6.62
N TRP A 18 -11.62 3.46 -6.34
CA TRP A 18 -12.32 2.18 -6.46
C TRP A 18 -12.47 1.73 -7.92
N GLU A 19 -12.69 2.66 -8.84
CA GLU A 19 -12.72 2.42 -10.29
C GLU A 19 -11.34 1.91 -10.77
N ASP A 20 -10.25 2.55 -10.34
CA ASP A 20 -8.89 2.08 -10.66
C ASP A 20 -8.62 0.65 -10.17
N ILE A 21 -9.17 0.27 -9.01
CA ILE A 21 -9.03 -1.09 -8.47
C ILE A 21 -9.82 -2.10 -9.32
N GLU A 22 -11.02 -1.75 -9.77
CA GLU A 22 -11.81 -2.56 -10.70
C GLU A 22 -11.05 -2.74 -12.03
N ASP A 23 -10.58 -1.63 -12.62
CA ASP A 23 -9.80 -1.63 -13.87
C ASP A 23 -8.52 -2.45 -13.76
N PHE A 24 -7.80 -2.34 -12.64
CA PHE A 24 -6.63 -3.17 -12.35
C PHE A 24 -7.01 -4.66 -12.33
N GLY A 25 -8.10 -5.00 -11.65
CA GLY A 25 -8.60 -6.36 -11.54
C GLY A 25 -8.93 -6.96 -12.90
N GLU A 26 -9.67 -6.23 -13.73
CA GLU A 26 -10.07 -6.68 -15.06
C GLU A 26 -8.86 -6.86 -15.97
N THR A 27 -7.88 -5.95 -15.87
CA THR A 27 -6.65 -6.00 -16.68
C THR A 27 -5.71 -7.15 -16.25
N HIS A 28 -5.73 -7.54 -14.97
CA HIS A 28 -4.76 -8.47 -14.38
C HIS A 28 -5.41 -9.73 -13.76
N LEU A 29 -6.61 -10.10 -14.21
CA LEU A 29 -7.36 -11.23 -13.64
C LEU A 29 -6.57 -12.55 -13.67
N ASP A 30 -5.83 -12.81 -14.75
CA ASP A 30 -4.99 -14.02 -14.88
C ASP A 30 -3.85 -14.07 -13.85
N PHE A 31 -3.30 -12.92 -13.49
CA PHE A 31 -2.31 -12.80 -12.41
C PHE A 31 -2.97 -13.05 -11.05
N LEU A 32 -4.12 -12.43 -10.81
CA LEU A 32 -4.85 -12.54 -9.54
C LEU A 32 -5.31 -13.98 -9.26
N LYS A 33 -5.72 -14.73 -10.30
CA LYS A 33 -6.10 -16.14 -10.22
C LYS A 33 -4.97 -17.09 -9.83
N GLN A 34 -3.71 -16.63 -9.82
CA GLN A 34 -2.60 -17.43 -9.28
C GLN A 34 -2.62 -17.46 -7.73
N TYR A 35 -3.35 -16.54 -7.10
CA TYR A 35 -3.33 -16.34 -5.64
C TYR A 35 -4.72 -16.33 -4.99
N GLY A 36 -5.79 -16.17 -5.76
CA GLY A 36 -7.18 -16.21 -5.28
C GLY A 36 -8.10 -16.89 -6.29
N ASP A 37 -9.35 -17.13 -5.90
CA ASP A 37 -10.26 -17.97 -6.69
C ASP A 37 -10.92 -17.19 -7.84
N PHE A 38 -11.47 -16.00 -7.54
CA PHE A 38 -12.15 -15.12 -8.50
C PHE A 38 -13.17 -15.86 -9.38
N GLU A 39 -13.93 -16.80 -8.81
CA GLU A 39 -14.89 -17.65 -9.54
C GLU A 39 -15.94 -16.83 -10.29
N ASN A 40 -16.33 -15.68 -9.71
CA ASN A 40 -17.33 -14.77 -10.27
C ASN A 40 -16.71 -13.57 -11.00
N GLY A 41 -15.41 -13.60 -11.28
CA GLY A 41 -14.69 -12.46 -11.86
C GLY A 41 -14.41 -11.33 -10.87
N ILE A 42 -14.18 -10.14 -11.40
CA ILE A 42 -13.85 -8.95 -10.61
C ILE A 42 -15.15 -8.28 -10.16
N PRO A 43 -15.29 -7.97 -8.86
CA PRO A 43 -16.44 -7.22 -8.39
C PRO A 43 -16.32 -5.76 -8.80
N VAL A 44 -17.45 -5.16 -9.18
CA VAL A 44 -17.52 -3.72 -9.50
C VAL A 44 -17.10 -2.85 -8.30
N HIS A 45 -16.62 -1.64 -8.59
CA HIS A 45 -16.10 -0.67 -7.64
C HIS A 45 -17.01 -0.44 -6.41
N ASP A 46 -18.33 -0.39 -6.59
CA ASP A 46 -19.29 -0.25 -5.49
C ASP A 46 -19.25 -1.42 -4.50
N THR A 47 -19.05 -2.64 -5.01
CA THR A 47 -18.95 -3.84 -4.18
C THR A 47 -17.63 -3.86 -3.43
N ILE A 48 -16.53 -3.46 -4.09
CA ILE A 48 -15.21 -3.30 -3.47
C ILE A 48 -15.30 -2.29 -2.33
N ALA A 49 -15.79 -1.08 -2.62
CA ALA A 49 -15.93 0.00 -1.65
C ALA A 49 -16.76 -0.42 -0.44
N ARG A 50 -17.91 -1.06 -0.66
CA ARG A 50 -18.78 -1.55 0.42
C ARG A 50 -18.06 -2.56 1.30
N VAL A 51 -17.39 -3.57 0.72
CA VAL A 51 -16.70 -4.60 1.49
C VAL A 51 -15.56 -4.00 2.30
N VAL A 52 -14.72 -3.16 1.68
CA VAL A 52 -13.60 -2.51 2.37
C VAL A 52 -14.09 -1.57 3.47
N SER A 53 -15.19 -0.83 3.25
CA SER A 53 -15.77 0.08 4.25
C SER A 53 -16.31 -0.63 5.50
N CYS A 54 -16.67 -1.91 5.38
CA CYS A 54 -17.12 -2.73 6.50
C CYS A 54 -15.95 -3.22 7.38
N ILE A 55 -14.71 -3.04 6.96
CA ILE A 55 -13.52 -3.49 7.69
C ILE A 55 -13.11 -2.41 8.67
N SER A 56 -12.92 -2.77 9.94
CA SER A 56 -12.37 -1.86 10.94
C SER A 56 -10.95 -1.44 10.55
N PRO A 57 -10.69 -0.14 10.32
CA PRO A 57 -9.36 0.32 9.91
C PRO A 57 -8.27 -0.01 10.93
N ALA A 58 -8.60 0.08 12.23
CA ALA A 58 -7.67 -0.22 13.31
C ALA A 58 -7.26 -1.71 13.33
N LYS A 59 -8.22 -2.62 13.10
CA LYS A 59 -7.95 -4.06 13.05
C LYS A 59 -7.20 -4.44 11.79
N PHE A 60 -7.55 -3.86 10.65
CA PHE A 60 -6.82 -4.07 9.41
C PHE A 60 -5.35 -3.65 9.54
N HIS A 61 -5.10 -2.47 10.11
CA HIS A 61 -3.76 -1.98 10.36
C HIS A 61 -2.95 -2.91 11.28
N GLU A 62 -3.55 -3.39 12.37
CA GLU A 62 -2.93 -4.36 13.29
C GLU A 62 -2.54 -5.65 12.56
N CYS A 63 -3.48 -6.23 11.80
CA CYS A 63 -3.23 -7.44 11.01
C CYS A 63 -2.15 -7.23 9.95
N PHE A 64 -2.16 -6.08 9.26
CA PHE A 64 -1.19 -5.74 8.24
C PHE A 64 0.23 -5.62 8.82
N ILE A 65 0.38 -4.95 9.96
CA ILE A 65 1.68 -4.85 10.65
C ILE A 65 2.18 -6.24 11.06
N ASN A 66 1.31 -7.06 11.63
CA ASN A 66 1.72 -8.40 12.06
C ASN A 66 2.15 -9.26 10.87
N TRP A 67 1.40 -9.22 9.76
CA TRP A 67 1.77 -9.90 8.52
C TRP A 67 3.14 -9.42 7.98
N MET A 68 3.38 -8.11 7.97
CA MET A 68 4.67 -7.55 7.55
C MET A 68 5.83 -8.00 8.44
N ARG A 69 5.62 -8.12 9.76
CA ARG A 69 6.65 -8.66 10.68
C ARG A 69 6.93 -10.13 10.41
N ASP A 70 5.90 -10.93 10.16
CA ASP A 70 6.06 -12.36 9.86
C ASP A 70 6.87 -12.56 8.57
N CYS A 71 6.63 -11.73 7.53
CA CYS A 71 7.43 -11.70 6.31
C CYS A 71 8.89 -11.27 6.53
N HIS A 72 9.18 -10.51 7.59
CA HIS A 72 10.53 -10.03 7.92
C HIS A 72 11.42 -11.03 8.66
N SER A 73 10.90 -12.22 9.00
CA SER A 73 11.65 -13.24 9.73
C SER A 73 12.72 -13.99 8.90
N SER A 74 12.85 -13.69 7.60
CA SER A 74 13.59 -14.54 6.64
C SER A 74 14.99 -14.07 6.24
N ASP A 75 15.41 -12.84 6.53
CA ASP A 75 16.75 -12.36 6.18
C ASP A 75 17.31 -11.40 7.24
N ASP A 76 18.55 -11.66 7.65
CA ASP A 76 19.37 -10.94 8.64
C ASP A 76 19.79 -9.54 8.16
N LYS A 77 18.87 -8.80 7.53
CA LYS A 77 19.06 -7.47 6.97
C LYS A 77 17.91 -6.59 7.42
N ASP A 78 18.13 -5.81 8.47
CA ASP A 78 17.22 -4.77 8.89
C ASP A 78 16.89 -3.85 7.70
N VAL A 79 15.61 -3.79 7.33
CA VAL A 79 15.13 -2.81 6.35
C VAL A 79 15.09 -1.45 7.02
N ILE A 80 16.06 -0.60 6.67
CA ILE A 80 16.07 0.80 7.08
C ILE A 80 15.30 1.59 6.02
N ALA A 81 14.09 2.04 6.36
CA ALA A 81 13.40 3.04 5.56
C ALA A 81 14.19 4.36 5.64
N ILE A 82 14.58 4.91 4.50
CA ILE A 82 15.23 6.22 4.41
C ILE A 82 14.20 7.17 3.79
N ASP A 83 13.37 7.81 4.62
CA ASP A 83 12.48 8.88 4.17
C ASP A 83 13.12 10.25 4.42
N GLY A 84 13.56 10.91 3.35
CA GLY A 84 14.21 12.21 3.40
C GLY A 84 13.21 13.36 3.30
N LYS A 85 12.85 13.97 4.43
CA LYS A 85 12.06 15.22 4.46
C LYS A 85 12.97 16.44 4.48
N THR A 86 12.80 17.36 3.53
CA THR A 86 13.55 18.63 3.51
C THR A 86 12.72 19.74 4.16
N LEU A 87 13.24 20.35 5.23
CA LEU A 87 12.55 21.43 5.92
C LEU A 87 12.58 22.72 5.08
N ARG A 88 11.41 23.20 4.68
CA ARG A 88 11.26 24.45 3.91
C ARG A 88 11.83 25.64 4.70
N HIS A 89 12.62 26.49 4.05
CA HIS A 89 13.23 27.70 4.61
C HIS A 89 14.28 27.50 5.73
N SER A 90 14.78 26.27 5.92
CA SER A 90 15.82 25.97 6.90
C SER A 90 17.25 26.32 6.45
N TYR A 91 17.41 26.87 5.24
CA TYR A 91 18.71 27.31 4.73
C TYR A 91 19.15 28.61 5.42
N ASP A 92 20.46 28.75 5.65
CA ASP A 92 21.04 29.96 6.21
C ASP A 92 22.15 30.50 5.29
N LYS A 93 21.79 31.50 4.47
CA LYS A 93 22.73 32.14 3.53
C LYS A 93 23.86 32.88 4.26
N SER A 94 23.60 33.43 5.45
CA SER A 94 24.59 34.19 6.22
C SER A 94 25.72 33.29 6.72
N ARG A 95 25.38 32.04 7.07
CA ARG A 95 26.32 31.02 7.52
C ARG A 95 26.73 30.03 6.42
N ARG A 96 26.34 30.28 5.16
CA ARG A 96 26.54 29.38 4.00
C ARG A 96 26.08 27.94 4.25
N LYS A 97 24.96 27.76 4.95
CA LYS A 97 24.36 26.44 5.20
C LYS A 97 23.19 26.18 4.25
N GLY A 98 23.19 25.00 3.63
CA GLY A 98 22.07 24.50 2.84
C GLY A 98 20.83 24.19 3.70
N ALA A 99 19.75 23.77 3.06
CA ALA A 99 18.54 23.34 3.77
C ALA A 99 18.81 22.10 4.63
N ILE A 100 18.10 21.99 5.75
CA ILE A 100 18.14 20.83 6.63
C ILE A 100 17.34 19.70 5.99
N HIS A 101 18.02 18.58 5.77
CA HIS A 101 17.42 17.30 5.40
C HIS A 101 17.28 16.46 6.67
N VAL A 102 16.05 16.06 6.99
CA VAL A 102 15.73 15.15 8.08
C VAL A 102 15.53 13.77 7.48
N ILE A 103 16.18 12.78 8.07
CA ILE A 103 16.03 11.36 7.73
C ILE A 103 15.29 10.73 8.91
N SER A 104 14.19 10.03 8.64
CA SER A 104 13.35 9.35 9.62
C SER A 104 13.02 7.94 9.18
#